data_AF-H1S471-F1
#
_entry.id   AF-H1S471-F1
#
_cell.length_a   1.000
_cell.length_b   1.000
_cell.length_c   1.000
_cell.angle_alpha   90.00
_cell.angle_beta   90.00
_cell.angle_gamma   90.00
#
_symmetry.space_group_name_H-M   'P 1'
#
loop_
_entity.id
_entity.type
_entity.pdbx_description
1 polymer ?
#
loop_
_entity_poly.entity_id
_entity_poly.type
_entity_poly.pdbx_seq_one_letter_code
_entity_poly.pdbx_strand_id
1 'polypeptide(L)'
;MHLRRRPVHGGRRPFAAGRHALRWRTYTLNNLTAKTGGDGAITVQFGGCEAQAANSLPIVPGWNYTVRLYRPRAEILSGAWTFPEPQPVN
;
A
#
# COMPACT_ATOMS: atom_id res chain seq x y z
N MET A 1 27.80 -28.72 28.28
CA MET A 1 26.69 -27.76 28.17
C MET A 1 26.90 -26.69 29.23
N HIS A 2 27.28 -25.46 28.84
CA HIS A 2 27.60 -24.38 29.78
C HIS A 2 26.98 -23.08 29.29
N LEU A 3 26.01 -22.57 30.06
CA LEU A 3 25.31 -21.33 29.82
C LEU A 3 26.08 -20.19 30.52
N ARG A 4 26.63 -19.23 29.77
CA ARG A 4 27.10 -17.96 30.34
C ARG A 4 26.15 -16.84 29.93
N ARG A 5 25.47 -16.24 30.91
CA ARG A 5 24.70 -14.99 30.74
C ARG A 5 25.68 -13.84 30.48
N ARG A 6 25.51 -13.10 29.38
CA ARG A 6 26.22 -11.83 29.11
C ARG A 6 25.55 -10.66 29.85
N PRO A 7 26.31 -9.61 30.22
CA PRO A 7 25.76 -8.47 30.95
C PRO A 7 24.94 -7.58 30.02
N VAL A 8 23.82 -7.09 30.55
CA VAL A 8 23.02 -6.02 29.95
C VAL A 8 23.69 -4.70 30.29
N HIS A 9 24.53 -4.18 29.38
CA HIS A 9 24.88 -2.77 29.40
C HIS A 9 23.90 -1.98 28.55
N GLY A 10 23.22 -1.06 29.22
CA GLY A 10 22.34 -0.08 28.64
C GLY A 10 23.05 0.73 27.57
N GLY A 11 22.57 0.56 26.35
CA GLY A 11 22.69 1.54 25.29
C GLY A 11 21.33 1.54 24.65
N ARG A 12 20.53 2.58 24.89
CA ARG A 12 19.36 2.88 24.06
C ARG A 12 19.91 3.07 22.65
N ARG A 13 19.96 1.99 21.86
CA ARG A 13 20.00 2.13 20.42
C ARG A 13 18.77 2.96 20.11
N PRO A 14 18.89 4.17 19.54
CA PRO A 14 17.71 4.76 18.95
C PRO A 14 17.24 3.71 17.95
N PHE A 15 16.01 3.21 18.12
CA PHE A 15 15.26 2.78 16.96
C PHE A 15 15.27 4.01 16.06
N ALA A 16 16.24 4.08 15.16
CA ALA A 16 16.14 4.92 14.01
C ALA A 16 14.90 4.37 13.31
N ALA A 17 13.75 4.97 13.59
CA ALA A 17 12.68 5.05 12.63
C ALA A 17 13.33 5.66 11.40
N GLY A 18 13.91 4.80 10.55
CA GLY A 18 14.41 5.17 9.25
C GLY A 18 13.29 5.97 8.60
N ARG A 19 13.65 7.08 7.99
CA ARG A 19 12.73 8.01 7.31
C ARG A 19 12.04 7.28 6.15
N HIS A 20 11.11 6.38 6.46
CA HIS A 20 10.09 5.83 5.59
C HIS A 20 8.77 6.54 5.89
N ALA A 21 8.84 7.82 6.26
CA ALA A 21 7.68 8.68 6.10
C ALA A 21 7.32 8.62 4.62
N LEU A 22 6.16 8.04 4.30
CA LEU A 22 5.60 8.09 2.96
C LEU A 22 5.46 9.58 2.65
N ARG A 23 6.43 10.11 1.90
CA ARG A 23 6.58 11.55 1.60
C ARG A 23 5.32 12.13 0.97
N TRP A 24 4.50 11.26 0.40
CA TRP A 24 3.19 11.51 -0.14
C TRP A 24 2.14 11.08 0.89
N ARG A 25 1.40 12.04 1.45
CA ARG A 25 0.31 11.83 2.42
C ARG A 25 -0.96 11.29 1.75
N THR A 26 -0.84 10.30 0.86
CA THR A 26 -1.98 9.60 0.28
C THR A 26 -1.92 8.14 0.70
N TYR A 27 -2.98 7.70 1.35
CA TYR A 27 -3.10 6.33 1.86
C TYR A 27 -4.34 5.63 1.29
N THR A 28 -5.15 6.36 0.53
CA THR A 28 -6.44 5.91 -0.01
C THR A 28 -6.73 6.64 -1.31
N LEU A 29 -7.37 5.93 -2.24
CA LEU A 29 -8.00 6.50 -3.42
C LEU A 29 -9.49 6.19 -3.38
N ASN A 30 -10.30 7.05 -4.01
CA ASN A 30 -11.72 6.82 -4.18
C ASN A 30 -12.17 7.36 -5.54
N ASN A 31 -13.44 7.17 -5.88
CA ASN A 31 -14.01 7.57 -7.16
C ASN A 31 -14.06 9.09 -7.39
N LEU A 32 -13.89 9.92 -6.36
CA LEU A 32 -13.89 11.38 -6.47
C LEU A 32 -12.48 11.93 -6.71
N THR A 33 -11.45 11.28 -6.16
CA THR A 33 -10.06 11.75 -6.23
C THR A 33 -9.22 11.03 -7.27
N ALA A 34 -9.65 9.85 -7.72
CA ALA A 34 -8.94 9.09 -8.74
C ALA A 34 -9.07 9.74 -10.13
N LYS A 35 -7.97 9.71 -10.88
CA LYS A 35 -7.93 10.12 -12.28
C LYS A 35 -8.24 8.92 -13.17
N THR A 36 -9.22 9.05 -14.05
CA THR A 36 -9.62 8.02 -15.02
C THR A 36 -8.74 8.09 -16.27
N GLY A 37 -8.42 6.93 -16.83
CA GLY A 37 -7.81 6.78 -18.15
C GLY A 37 -8.81 7.04 -19.29
N GLY A 38 -8.33 6.99 -20.53
CA GLY A 38 -9.16 7.24 -21.73
C GLY A 38 -10.20 6.15 -22.00
N ASP A 39 -10.02 4.96 -21.43
CA ASP A 39 -10.94 3.81 -21.46
C ASP A 39 -11.95 3.83 -20.30
N GLY A 40 -11.89 4.83 -19.42
CA GLY A 40 -12.71 4.93 -18.22
C GLY A 40 -12.23 4.07 -17.05
N ALA A 41 -11.13 3.32 -17.20
CA ALA A 41 -10.52 2.57 -16.11
C ALA A 41 -9.71 3.49 -15.18
N ILE A 42 -9.47 3.04 -13.95
CA ILE A 42 -8.56 3.70 -13.01
C ILE A 42 -7.36 2.80 -12.82
N THR A 43 -6.21 3.23 -13.34
CA THR A 43 -4.92 2.59 -13.03
C THR A 43 -4.44 3.09 -11.67
N VAL A 44 -4.13 2.16 -10.76
CA VAL A 44 -3.57 2.46 -9.43
C VAL A 44 -2.14 1.98 -9.39
N GLN A 45 -1.21 2.87 -9.04
CA GLN A 45 0.20 2.51 -8.90
C GLN A 45 0.54 2.30 -7.43
N PHE A 46 1.04 1.10 -7.09
CA PHE A 46 1.49 0.76 -5.75
C PHE A 46 3.02 0.89 -5.68
N GLY A 47 3.52 1.86 -4.90
CA GLY A 47 4.95 2.14 -4.80
C GLY A 47 5.54 2.87 -6.01
N GLY A 48 6.83 3.20 -5.94
CA GLY A 48 7.49 3.97 -7.01
C GLY A 48 6.87 5.34 -7.27
N CYS A 49 6.24 5.95 -6.25
CA CYS A 49 5.47 7.18 -6.41
C CYS A 49 6.40 8.36 -6.76
N GLU A 50 6.40 8.75 -8.02
CA GLU A 50 7.02 9.99 -8.51
C GLU A 50 6.09 11.18 -8.30
N ALA A 51 6.64 12.40 -8.36
CA ALA A 51 5.89 13.61 -8.06
C ALA A 51 4.68 13.87 -8.99
N GLN A 52 4.62 13.22 -10.15
CA GLN A 52 3.56 13.38 -11.14
C GLN A 52 2.70 12.12 -11.35
N ALA A 53 2.99 11.02 -10.67
CA ALA A 53 2.24 9.77 -10.83
C ALA A 53 0.80 9.94 -10.32
N ALA A 54 -0.17 9.86 -11.22
CA ALA A 54 -1.60 9.82 -10.88
C ALA A 54 -1.93 8.55 -10.09
N ASN A 55 -2.90 8.62 -9.17
CA ASN A 55 -3.41 7.45 -8.45
C ASN A 55 -2.31 6.62 -7.78
N SER A 56 -1.27 7.27 -7.28
CA SER A 56 -0.13 6.60 -6.69
C SER A 56 -0.36 6.40 -5.20
N LEU A 57 -0.24 5.15 -4.75
CA LEU A 57 -0.32 4.74 -3.36
C LEU A 57 1.07 4.28 -2.90
N PRO A 58 1.75 5.06 -2.04
CA PRO A 58 3.01 4.63 -1.45
C PRO A 58 2.82 3.35 -0.63
N ILE A 59 3.71 2.38 -0.83
CA ILE A 59 3.71 1.10 -0.12
C ILE A 59 5.00 0.92 0.69
N VAL A 60 4.96 -0.05 1.61
CA VAL A 60 6.11 -0.50 2.40
C VAL A 60 6.27 -2.03 2.26
N PRO A 61 7.43 -2.61 2.58
CA PRO A 61 7.57 -4.07 2.60
C PRO A 61 6.50 -4.74 3.46
N GLY A 62 5.87 -5.80 2.94
CA GLY A 62 4.81 -6.53 3.64
C GLY A 62 3.44 -5.82 3.66
N TRP A 63 3.20 -4.83 2.79
CA TRP A 63 1.92 -4.16 2.67
C TRP A 63 0.78 -5.10 2.27
N ASN A 64 -0.44 -4.68 2.60
CA ASN A 64 -1.68 -5.22 2.06
C ASN A 64 -2.61 -4.06 1.68
N TYR A 65 -3.73 -4.38 1.03
CA TYR A 65 -4.74 -3.39 0.68
C TYR A 65 -6.14 -3.95 0.85
N THR A 66 -7.13 -3.05 0.88
CA THR A 66 -8.54 -3.42 0.94
C THR A 66 -9.32 -2.53 -0.01
N VAL A 67 -10.20 -3.12 -0.80
CA VAL A 67 -11.16 -2.40 -1.64
C VAL A 67 -12.47 -2.30 -0.89
N ARG A 68 -13.00 -1.08 -0.77
CA ARG A 68 -14.31 -0.82 -0.16
C ARG A 68 -15.29 -0.40 -1.25
N LEU A 69 -16.35 -1.19 -1.41
CA LEU A 69 -17.43 -0.91 -2.36
C LEU A 69 -18.69 -0.52 -1.61
N TYR A 70 -19.22 0.66 -1.89
CA TYR A 70 -20.50 1.12 -1.33
C TYR A 70 -21.61 0.79 -2.33
N ARG A 71 -22.57 -0.05 -1.92
CA ARG A 71 -23.63 -0.57 -2.80
C ARG A 71 -23.06 -1.26 -4.05
N PRO A 72 -22.29 -2.35 -3.87
CA PRO A 72 -21.76 -3.13 -5.01
C PRO A 72 -22.91 -3.66 -5.87
N ARG A 73 -22.66 -3.76 -7.19
CA ARG A 73 -23.61 -4.37 -8.12
C ARG A 73 -23.72 -5.89 -7.86
N ALA A 74 -24.79 -6.51 -8.35
CA ALA A 74 -25.08 -7.92 -8.11
C ALA A 74 -23.97 -8.86 -8.60
N GLU A 75 -23.29 -8.52 -9.69
CA GLU A 75 -22.20 -9.30 -10.29
C GLU A 75 -20.98 -9.39 -9.37
N ILE A 76 -20.74 -8.37 -8.55
CA ILE A 76 -19.67 -8.36 -7.56
C ILE A 76 -20.06 -9.27 -6.38
N LEU A 77 -21.33 -9.22 -5.97
CA LEU A 77 -21.85 -10.04 -4.87
C LEU A 77 -21.95 -11.53 -5.24
N SER A 78 -22.28 -11.83 -6.50
CA SER A 78 -22.33 -13.20 -7.03
C SER A 78 -20.95 -13.76 -7.39
N GLY A 79 -19.92 -12.92 -7.43
CA GLY A 79 -18.58 -13.30 -7.86
C GLY A 79 -18.41 -13.45 -9.38
N ALA A 80 -19.44 -13.10 -10.18
CA ALA A 80 -19.35 -13.04 -11.63
C ALA A 80 -18.33 -11.98 -12.10
N TRP A 81 -18.02 -11.01 -11.25
CA TRP A 81 -16.93 -10.08 -11.43
C TRP A 81 -16.07 -10.00 -10.17
N THR A 82 -14.75 -9.97 -10.34
CA THR A 82 -13.78 -9.82 -9.25
C THR A 82 -12.89 -8.61 -9.47
N PHE A 83 -12.40 -8.04 -8.37
CA PHE A 83 -11.47 -6.92 -8.45
C PHE A 83 -10.13 -7.40 -9.05
N PRO A 84 -9.54 -6.68 -10.02
CA PRO A 84 -8.28 -7.07 -10.63
C PRO A 84 -7.14 -7.17 -9.60
N GLU A 85 -6.32 -8.21 -9.72
CA GLU A 85 -5.14 -8.36 -8.87
C GLU A 85 -4.02 -7.39 -9.30
N PRO A 86 -3.34 -6.71 -8.36
CA PRO A 86 -2.20 -5.87 -8.67
C PRO A 86 -1.07 -6.72 -9.24
N GLN A 87 -0.50 -6.25 -10.34
CA GLN A 87 0.61 -6.92 -11.03
C GLN A 87 1.94 -6.24 -10.68
N PRO A 88 3.03 -7.00 -10.46
CA PRO A 88 4.36 -6.43 -10.39
C PRO A 88 4.70 -5.66 -11.67
N VAL A 89 5.38 -4.53 -11.51
CA VAL A 89 5.95 -3.79 -12.63
C VAL A 89 7.39 -4.26 -12.79
N ASN A 90 7.74 -4.75 -13.99
CA ASN A 90 9.11 -5.16 -14.33
C ASN A 90 10.02 -3.96 -14.60
#